data_AF-A0AAD6LBP8-F1
#
_entry.id   AF-A0AAD6LBP8-F1
#
_cell.length_a   1.000
_cell.length_b   1.000
_cell.length_c   1.000
_cell.angle_alpha   90.00
_cell.angle_beta   90.00
_cell.angle_gamma   90.00
#
_symmetry.space_group_name_H-M   'P 1'
#
loop_
_entity.id
_entity.type
_entity.pdbx_description
1 polymer ?
#
loop_
_entity_poly.entity_id
_entity_poly.type
_entity_poly.pdbx_seq_one_letter_code
_entity_poly.pdbx_strand_id
1 'polypeptide(L)'
;MIDDIALMRPGFKGSSYHDLKGPLLKGVVHDVHEYFFEIKANWKLYGCSIMADGWSNRRNVPIMNFLAYSPRGTIFLKLVDTSSL
;
A
#
# COMPACT_ATOMS: atom_id res chain seq x y z
N MET A 1 4.20 -15.05 -10.00
CA MET A 1 3.71 -15.42 -8.65
C MET A 1 2.68 -16.56 -8.67
N ILE A 2 1.57 -16.49 -9.43
CA ILE A 2 0.68 -17.65 -9.64
C ILE A 2 1.38 -18.73 -10.48
N ASP A 3 2.11 -18.32 -11.52
CA ASP A 3 2.86 -19.24 -12.38
C ASP A 3 4.03 -19.92 -11.64
N ASP A 4 4.62 -19.24 -10.66
CA ASP A 4 5.68 -19.80 -9.80
C ASP A 4 5.14 -20.89 -8.86
N ILE A 5 3.88 -20.75 -8.41
CA ILE A 5 3.18 -21.77 -7.63
C ILE A 5 2.85 -22.98 -8.51
N ALA A 6 2.50 -22.76 -9.78
CA ALA A 6 2.22 -23.83 -10.74
C ALA A 6 3.45 -24.67 -11.10
N LEU A 7 4.66 -24.12 -10.95
CA LEU A 7 5.95 -24.81 -11.15
C LEU A 7 6.37 -25.70 -9.97
N MET A 8 5.64 -25.66 -8.84
CA MET A 8 6.04 -26.36 -7.63
C MET A 8 5.73 -27.87 -7.70
N ARG A 9 6.71 -28.68 -7.31
CA ARG A 9 6.63 -30.15 -7.36
C ARG A 9 5.57 -30.71 -6.39
N PRO A 10 5.01 -31.91 -6.68
CA PRO A 10 4.17 -32.62 -5.73
C PRO A 10 4.88 -32.78 -4.39
N GLY A 11 4.25 -32.31 -3.30
CA GLY A 11 4.83 -32.29 -1.95
C GLY A 11 5.35 -30.92 -1.48
N PHE A 12 5.25 -29.87 -2.31
CA PHE A 12 5.52 -28.51 -1.84
C PHE A 12 4.58 -28.11 -0.70
N LYS A 13 5.17 -27.75 0.43
CA LYS A 13 4.44 -27.20 1.57
C LYS A 13 4.59 -25.69 1.55
N GLY A 14 3.48 -25.00 1.28
CA GLY A 14 3.43 -23.54 1.30
C GLY A 14 3.82 -22.97 2.65
N SER A 15 4.11 -21.66 2.65
CA SER A 15 4.36 -20.89 3.86
C SER A 15 3.23 -21.08 4.86
N SER A 16 3.58 -21.30 6.12
CA SER A 16 2.59 -21.41 7.17
C SER A 16 1.94 -20.05 7.45
N TYR A 17 0.82 -20.07 8.17
CA TYR A 17 0.20 -18.84 8.67
C TYR A 17 1.18 -17.96 9.48
N HIS A 18 2.08 -18.60 10.24
CA HIS A 18 3.10 -17.88 11.02
C HIS A 18 4.14 -17.21 10.13
N ASP A 19 4.54 -17.87 9.04
CA ASP A 19 5.49 -17.33 8.07
C ASP A 19 4.88 -16.14 7.32
N LEU A 20 3.62 -16.27 6.90
CA LEU A 20 2.89 -15.22 6.19
C LEU A 20 2.70 -13.97 7.06
N LYS A 21 2.18 -14.12 8.28
CA LYS A 21 1.90 -12.98 9.16
C LYS A 21 3.16 -12.37 9.80
N GLY A 22 4.26 -13.11 9.80
CA GLY A 22 5.48 -12.74 10.49
C GLY A 22 6.54 -12.26 9.50
N PRO A 23 7.52 -13.10 9.16
CA PRO A 23 8.67 -12.70 8.35
C PRO A 23 8.30 -12.22 6.95
N LEU A 24 7.36 -12.90 6.26
CA LEU A 24 7.03 -12.53 4.89
C LEU A 24 6.29 -11.19 4.83
N LEU A 25 5.31 -10.95 5.71
CA LEU A 25 4.66 -9.64 5.80
C LEU A 25 5.66 -8.53 6.11
N LYS A 26 6.62 -8.77 7.02
CA LYS A 26 7.67 -7.78 7.33
C LYS A 26 8.54 -7.46 6.11
N GLY A 27 8.91 -8.47 5.33
CA GLY A 27 9.65 -8.29 4.07
C GLY A 27 8.88 -7.42 3.08
N VAL A 28 7.62 -7.77 2.80
CA VAL A 28 6.78 -6.98 1.87
C VAL A 28 6.59 -5.54 2.35
N VAL A 29 6.40 -5.33 3.67
CA VAL A 29 6.29 -3.98 4.23
C VAL A 29 7.58 -3.18 4.01
N HIS A 30 8.74 -3.81 4.20
CA HIS A 30 10.04 -3.18 3.93
C HIS A 30 10.18 -2.79 2.44
N ASP A 31 9.90 -3.72 1.52
CA ASP A 31 10.00 -3.48 0.08
C ASP A 31 9.08 -2.31 -0.37
N VAL A 32 7.85 -2.25 0.17
CA VAL A 32 6.91 -1.15 -0.09
C VAL A 32 7.45 0.18 0.46
N HIS A 33 8.11 0.18 1.61
CA HIS A 33 8.74 1.38 2.16
C HIS A 33 9.89 1.89 1.30
N GLU A 34 10.73 0.99 0.77
CA GLU A 34 11.79 1.36 -0.18
C GLU A 34 11.21 1.97 -1.45
N TYR A 35 10.16 1.34 -2.01
CA TYR A 35 9.45 1.89 -3.17
C TYR A 35 8.87 3.29 -2.91
N PHE A 36 8.28 3.53 -1.74
CA PHE A 36 7.79 4.86 -1.36
C PHE A 36 8.92 5.87 -1.19
N PHE A 37 10.08 5.46 -0.71
CA PHE A 37 11.25 6.33 -0.60
C PHE A 37 11.68 6.85 -1.97
N GLU A 38 11.73 5.98 -2.99
CA GLU A 38 12.08 6.37 -4.35
C GLU A 38 11.09 7.36 -4.97
N ILE A 39 9.78 7.12 -4.80
CA ILE A 39 8.75 8.05 -5.28
C ILE A 39 8.89 9.41 -4.57
N LYS A 40 9.05 9.42 -3.25
CA LYS A 40 9.17 10.67 -2.47
C LYS A 40 10.44 11.46 -2.83
N ALA A 41 11.54 10.77 -3.12
CA ALA A 41 12.77 11.41 -3.59
C ALA A 41 12.54 12.20 -4.90
N ASN A 42 11.66 11.68 -5.77
CA ASN A 42 11.31 12.29 -7.04
C ASN A 42 10.47 13.58 -6.91
N TRP A 43 9.73 13.74 -5.80
CA TRP A 43 8.93 14.94 -5.54
C TRP A 43 9.76 16.21 -5.47
N LYS A 44 11.05 16.13 -5.08
CA LYS A 44 11.95 17.29 -5.11
C LYS A 44 12.21 17.82 -6.52
N LEU A 45 12.15 16.95 -7.53
CA LEU A 45 12.45 17.29 -8.92
C LEU A 45 11.20 17.68 -9.70
N TYR A 46 10.10 16.93 -9.54
CA TYR A 46 8.87 17.12 -10.34
C TYR A 46 7.71 17.72 -9.55
N GLY A 47 7.86 17.89 -8.24
CA GLY A 47 6.76 18.19 -7.34
C GLY A 47 5.83 17.00 -7.13
N CYS A 48 4.75 17.26 -6.40
CA CYS A 48 3.61 16.36 -6.27
C CYS A 48 2.32 17.17 -6.12
N SER A 49 1.18 16.57 -6.48
CA SER A 49 -0.15 17.14 -6.26
C SER A 49 -0.84 16.40 -5.13
N ILE A 50 -1.35 17.14 -4.15
CA ILE A 50 -2.16 16.56 -3.09
C ILE A 50 -3.59 16.41 -3.62
N MET A 51 -4.09 15.19 -3.60
CA MET A 51 -5.46 14.85 -3.96
C MET A 51 -6.22 14.48 -2.69
N ALA A 52 -7.48 14.88 -2.62
CA ALA A 52 -8.39 14.45 -1.57
C ALA A 52 -9.65 13.86 -2.21
N ASP A 53 -10.05 12.68 -1.76
CA ASP A 53 -11.30 12.04 -2.15
C ASP A 53 -12.13 11.71 -0.91
N GLY A 54 -13.44 11.93 -1.00
CA GLY A 54 -14.39 11.65 0.06
C GLY A 54 -15.19 10.39 -0.25
N TRP A 55 -15.34 9.50 0.72
CA TRP A 55 -16.23 8.35 0.63
C TRP A 55 -16.84 8.01 1.99
N SER A 56 -18.00 7.37 1.99
CA SER A 56 -18.61 6.86 3.22
C SER A 56 -18.25 5.39 3.41
N ASN A 57 -17.80 5.03 4.61
CA ASN A 57 -17.59 3.61 4.92
C ASN A 57 -18.92 2.85 5.06
N ARG A 58 -18.85 1.54 5.31
CA ARG A 58 -20.04 0.67 5.48
C ARG A 58 -20.96 1.07 6.64
N ARG A 59 -20.52 1.94 7.54
CA ARG A 59 -21.29 2.47 8.68
C ARG A 59 -21.78 3.91 8.43
N ASN A 60 -21.72 4.39 7.18
CA ASN A 60 -22.05 5.77 6.79
C ASN A 60 -21.23 6.85 7.50
N VAL A 61 -20.04 6.52 7.99
CA VAL A 61 -19.09 7.51 8.51
C VAL A 61 -18.41 8.17 7.32
N PRO A 62 -18.48 9.50 7.17
CA PRO A 62 -17.79 10.22 6.11
C PRO A 62 -16.27 10.19 6.36
N ILE A 63 -15.54 9.80 5.34
CA ILE A 63 -14.08 9.65 5.38
C ILE A 63 -13.49 10.43 4.22
N MET A 64 -12.39 11.12 4.49
CA MET A 64 -11.56 11.77 3.47
C MET A 64 -10.20 11.08 3.40
N ASN A 65 -9.79 10.61 2.22
CA ASN A 65 -8.43 10.16 2.00
C ASN A 65 -7.59 11.26 1.36
N PHE A 66 -6.33 11.32 1.75
CA PHE A 66 -5.32 12.21 1.20
C PHE A 66 -4.25 11.39 0.51
N LEU A 67 -4.01 11.72 -0.75
CA LEU A 67 -3.05 11.07 -1.63
C LEU A 67 -2.06 12.10 -2.16
N ALA A 68 -0.80 11.72 -2.33
CA ALA A 68 0.19 12.50 -3.08
C ALA A 68 0.40 11.85 -4.44
N TYR A 69 0.04 12.56 -5.51
CA TYR A 69 0.27 12.16 -6.90
C TYR A 69 1.59 12.74 -7.43
N SER A 70 2.35 11.92 -8.15
CA SER A 70 3.53 12.34 -8.91
C SER A 70 3.68 11.48 -10.17
N PRO A 71 4.46 11.88 -11.18
CA PRO A 71 4.68 11.06 -12.38
C PRO A 71 5.24 9.66 -12.10
N ARG A 72 5.96 9.47 -10.98
CA ARG A 72 6.49 8.17 -10.55
C ARG A 72 5.46 7.29 -9.83
N GLY A 73 4.33 7.85 -9.42
CA GLY A 73 3.27 7.11 -8.74
C GLY A 73 2.52 7.94 -7.71
N THR A 74 1.51 7.30 -7.12
CA THR A 74 0.64 7.85 -6.08
C THR A 74 0.94 7.20 -4.74
N ILE A 75 1.07 8.01 -3.68
CA ILE A 75 1.24 7.53 -2.30
C ILE A 75 0.03 7.91 -1.46
N PHE A 76 -0.49 6.96 -0.70
CA PHE A 76 -1.44 7.24 0.36
C PHE A 76 -0.75 7.94 1.53
N LEU A 77 -1.27 9.11 1.94
CA LEU A 77 -0.73 9.88 3.05
C LEU A 77 -1.48 9.60 4.34
N LYS A 78 -2.80 9.78 4.31
CA LYS A 78 -3.65 9.70 5.50
C LYS A 78 -5.11 9.53 5.12
N LEU A 79 -5.85 8.91 6.02
CA LEU A 79 -7.30 8.84 6.02
C LEU A 79 -7.81 9.58 7.27
N VAL A 80 -8.83 10.41 7.11
CA VAL A 80 -9.42 11.23 8.17
C VAL A 80 -10.91 10.95 8.26
N ASP A 81 -11.39 10.66 9.47
CA ASP A 81 -12.82 10.64 9.78
C ASP A 81 -13.31 12.09 9.89
N THR A 82 -14.30 12.46 9.08
CA THR A 82 -14.85 13.82 9.02
C THR A 82 -16.24 13.91 9.65
N SER A 83 -16.62 12.95 10.51
CA SER A 83 -17.94 12.95 11.18
C SER A 83 -18.16 14.15 12.10
N SER A 84 -17.08 14.76 12.58
CA SER A 84 -17.11 15.92 13.47
C SER A 84 -16.97 17.27 12.74
N LEU A 85 -16.86 17.25 11.41
CA LEU A 85 -16.77 18.45 10.57
C LEU A 85 -18.18 18.87 10.14
#